data_AF-A0A2P7TCR9-F1
#
_entry.id   AF-A0A2P7TCR9-F1
#
_cell.length_a   1.000
_cell.length_b   1.000
_cell.length_c   1.000
_cell.angle_alpha   90.00
_cell.angle_beta   90.00
_cell.angle_gamma   90.00
#
_symmetry.space_group_name_H-M   'P 1'
#
loop_
_entity.id
_entity.type
_entity.pdbx_description
1 polymer ?
#
loop_
_entity_poly.entity_id
_entity_poly.type
_entity_poly.pdbx_seq_one_letter_code
_entity_poly.pdbx_strand_id
1 'polypeptide(L)'
;MNRVGLSNYYLHLTNAHPMLTKNKWVARRVNYLVGLKRKWFNNEQEVNLWTLDTDACGDFTLMSAQAWHDIQGYPELDLYSIHIDSMGLIAAAALGYKQIVFDEKACTYHIDHADGWASMNPIEKVHFWHKKPGIGWDIVSQCGQYLLQHKTTYNLNPPNWGFADTDLTEIVL
;
A
#
# COMPACT_ATOMS: atom_id res chain seq x y z
N MET A 1 -11.20 16.32 -1.14
CA MET A 1 -12.17 15.43 -0.47
C MET A 1 -11.43 14.83 0.71
N ASN A 2 -11.88 15.05 1.95
CA ASN A 2 -11.22 14.45 3.12
C ASN A 2 -11.60 12.95 3.14
N ARG A 3 -10.71 12.12 2.58
CA ARG A 3 -10.83 10.66 2.61
C ARG A 3 -10.47 10.20 4.01
N VAL A 4 -11.25 9.27 4.57
CA VAL A 4 -10.81 8.54 5.75
C VAL A 4 -9.78 7.52 5.30
N GLY A 5 -8.63 7.44 5.98
CA GLY A 5 -7.65 6.38 5.74
C GLY A 5 -8.27 4.99 5.89
N LEU A 6 -7.57 3.94 5.46
CA LEU A 6 -8.08 2.58 5.62
C LEU A 6 -8.36 2.31 7.10
N SER A 7 -9.50 1.67 7.38
CA SER A 7 -9.92 1.33 8.74
C SER A 7 -10.37 -0.11 8.76
N ASN A 8 -9.93 -0.88 9.75
CA ASN A 8 -10.42 -2.24 9.99
C ASN A 8 -11.95 -2.32 10.14
N TYR A 9 -12.61 -1.22 10.53
CA TYR A 9 -14.07 -1.20 10.67
C TYR A 9 -14.80 -0.96 9.36
N TYR A 10 -14.17 -0.26 8.40
CA TYR A 10 -14.81 0.31 7.21
C TYR A 10 -14.01 0.06 5.93
N LEU A 11 -13.35 -1.09 5.86
CA LEU A 11 -12.47 -1.53 4.78
C LEU A 11 -13.02 -1.29 3.36
N HIS A 12 -14.32 -1.45 3.15
CA HIS A 12 -14.96 -1.30 1.85
C HIS A 12 -15.55 0.10 1.60
N LEU A 13 -15.42 1.01 2.57
CA LEU A 13 -16.00 2.35 2.57
C LEU A 13 -14.94 3.46 2.57
N THR A 14 -13.71 3.17 2.15
CA THR A 14 -12.59 4.15 2.07
C THR A 14 -12.96 5.42 1.31
N ASN A 15 -13.76 5.30 0.25
CA ASN A 15 -14.24 6.42 -0.56
C ASN A 15 -15.64 6.90 -0.18
N ALA A 16 -16.21 6.41 0.92
CA ALA A 16 -17.53 6.84 1.36
C ALA A 16 -17.49 8.25 1.94
N HIS A 17 -18.62 8.96 1.83
CA HIS A 17 -18.77 10.28 2.42
C HIS A 17 -18.56 10.22 3.95
N PRO A 18 -17.82 11.16 4.57
CA PRO A 18 -17.51 11.12 6.01
C PRO A 18 -18.73 11.06 6.93
N MET A 19 -19.91 11.52 6.48
CA MET A 19 -21.13 11.39 7.27
C MET A 19 -21.58 9.94 7.47
N LEU A 20 -21.26 9.03 6.52
CA LEU A 20 -21.58 7.62 6.65
C LEU A 20 -20.81 7.00 7.82
N THR A 21 -19.53 7.36 7.98
CA THR A 21 -18.65 6.79 9.01
C THR A 21 -18.87 7.38 10.40
N LYS A 22 -19.60 8.51 10.53
CA LYS A 22 -19.99 9.07 11.85
C LYS A 22 -20.87 8.12 12.67
N ASN A 23 -21.74 7.35 12.03
CA ASN A 23 -22.56 6.35 12.73
C ASN A 23 -21.94 4.97 12.56
N LYS A 24 -21.22 4.51 13.60
CA LYS A 24 -20.49 3.23 13.55
C LYS A 24 -21.40 2.03 13.26
N TRP A 25 -22.65 2.05 13.71
CA TRP A 25 -23.59 0.94 13.48
C TRP A 25 -24.02 0.87 12.01
N VAL A 26 -24.43 1.99 11.43
CA VAL A 26 -24.81 2.08 10.02
C VAL A 26 -23.63 1.75 9.13
N ALA A 27 -22.46 2.34 9.40
CA ALA A 27 -21.26 2.13 8.61
C ALA A 27 -20.84 0.65 8.60
N ARG A 28 -20.95 -0.08 9.72
CA ARG A 28 -20.64 -1.53 9.75
C ARG A 28 -21.59 -2.35 8.89
N ARG A 29 -22.89 -2.04 8.90
CA ARG A 29 -23.89 -2.72 8.06
C ARG A 29 -23.65 -2.46 6.58
N VAL A 30 -23.42 -1.19 6.21
CA VAL A 30 -23.13 -0.82 4.83
C VAL A 30 -21.80 -1.43 4.37
N ASN A 31 -20.76 -1.40 5.21
CA ASN A 31 -19.48 -2.05 4.92
C ASN A 31 -19.64 -3.54 4.61
N TYR A 32 -20.43 -4.25 5.43
CA TYR A 32 -20.72 -5.66 5.21
C TYR A 32 -21.45 -5.92 3.88
N LEU A 33 -22.50 -5.15 3.57
CA LEU A 33 -23.26 -5.29 2.32
C LEU A 33 -22.39 -4.97 1.09
N VAL A 34 -21.55 -3.93 1.16
CA VAL A 34 -20.61 -3.61 0.09
C VAL A 34 -19.56 -4.71 -0.06
N GLY A 35 -19.08 -5.29 1.04
CA GLY A 35 -18.16 -6.42 1.02
C GLY A 35 -18.77 -7.64 0.33
N LEU A 36 -20.02 -7.99 0.64
CA LEU A 36 -20.75 -9.06 -0.05
C LEU A 36 -20.91 -8.78 -1.54
N LYS A 37 -21.31 -7.55 -1.90
CA LYS A 37 -21.39 -7.13 -3.30
C LYS A 37 -20.04 -7.30 -4.01
N ARG A 38 -18.94 -6.82 -3.42
CA ARG A 38 -17.60 -6.93 -4.04
C ARG A 38 -17.24 -8.39 -4.30
N LYS A 39 -17.43 -9.26 -3.31
CA LYS A 39 -17.20 -10.71 -3.45
C LYS A 39 -18.05 -11.38 -4.54
N TRP A 40 -19.27 -10.88 -4.78
CA TRP A 40 -20.16 -11.42 -5.80
C TRP A 40 -19.74 -11.03 -7.23
N PHE A 41 -19.23 -9.81 -7.41
CA PHE A 41 -18.99 -9.23 -8.74
C PHE A 41 -17.53 -9.21 -9.17
N ASN A 42 -16.58 -9.55 -8.30
CA ASN A 42 -15.15 -9.45 -8.57
C ASN A 42 -14.46 -10.76 -8.22
N ASN A 43 -13.28 -10.97 -8.80
CA ASN A 43 -12.49 -12.16 -8.47
C ASN A 43 -11.84 -12.02 -7.08
N GLU A 44 -11.37 -13.14 -6.52
CA GLU A 44 -10.80 -13.18 -5.19
C GLU A 44 -9.55 -12.29 -5.06
N GLN A 45 -8.72 -12.24 -6.09
CA GLN A 45 -7.47 -11.48 -6.10
C GLN A 45 -7.73 -9.97 -6.07
N GLU A 46 -8.71 -9.48 -6.85
CA GLU A 46 -9.17 -8.09 -6.81
C GLU A 46 -9.72 -7.72 -5.44
N VAL A 47 -10.55 -8.60 -4.86
CA VAL A 47 -11.09 -8.37 -3.52
C VAL A 47 -9.96 -8.32 -2.50
N ASN A 48 -9.02 -9.25 -2.53
CA ASN A 48 -7.88 -9.29 -1.62
C ASN A 48 -7.00 -8.05 -1.77
N LEU A 49 -6.69 -7.64 -3.00
CA LEU A 49 -5.91 -6.43 -3.27
C LEU A 49 -6.60 -5.17 -2.72
N TRP A 50 -7.91 -5.03 -2.93
CA TRP A 50 -8.69 -3.89 -2.41
C TRP A 50 -8.80 -3.85 -0.89
N THR A 51 -8.54 -4.96 -0.22
CA THR A 51 -8.54 -5.02 1.25
C THR A 51 -7.20 -4.64 1.87
N LEU A 52 -6.16 -4.41 1.07
CA LEU A 52 -4.85 -3.94 1.55
C LEU A 52 -4.81 -2.42 1.63
N ASP A 53 -4.17 -1.90 2.68
CA ASP A 53 -3.80 -0.48 2.76
C ASP A 53 -2.63 -0.21 1.82
N THR A 54 -2.92 0.44 0.69
CA THR A 54 -1.94 0.75 -0.36
C THR A 54 -1.84 2.25 -0.63
N ASP A 55 -2.48 3.06 0.22
CA ASP A 55 -2.44 4.52 0.12
C ASP A 55 -1.31 5.05 1.03
N ALA A 56 -0.13 5.31 0.46
CA ALA A 56 1.05 5.84 1.19
C ALA A 56 1.44 5.01 2.42
N CYS A 57 1.24 3.70 2.35
CA CYS A 57 1.46 2.74 3.43
C CYS A 57 2.92 2.65 3.92
N GLY A 58 3.88 3.10 3.10
CA GLY A 58 5.31 3.09 3.42
C GLY A 58 5.72 4.05 4.53
N ASP A 59 4.90 5.06 4.82
CA ASP A 59 5.17 6.00 5.93
C ASP A 59 5.27 5.27 7.27
N PHE A 60 4.40 4.27 7.47
CA PHE A 60 4.36 3.46 8.70
C PHE A 60 3.99 2.01 8.39
N THR A 61 4.99 1.22 7.99
CA THR A 61 4.87 -0.25 7.90
C THR A 61 5.75 -0.92 8.96
N LEU A 62 5.18 -1.86 9.71
CA LEU A 62 5.91 -2.71 10.64
C LEU A 62 5.74 -4.18 10.25
N MET A 63 6.83 -4.94 10.25
CA MET A 63 6.86 -6.34 9.86
C MET A 63 7.90 -7.10 10.70
N SER A 64 7.73 -8.41 10.88
CA SER A 64 8.81 -9.22 11.45
C SER A 64 10.00 -9.27 10.49
N ALA A 65 11.21 -9.41 11.02
CA ALA A 65 12.41 -9.50 10.18
C ALA A 65 12.31 -10.65 9.16
N GLN A 66 11.77 -11.80 9.57
CA GLN A 66 11.57 -12.93 8.67
C GLN A 66 10.64 -12.59 7.50
N ALA A 67 9.46 -12.03 7.78
CA ALA A 67 8.52 -11.68 6.72
C ALA A 67 9.07 -10.59 5.78
N TRP A 68 9.87 -9.66 6.33
CA TRP A 68 10.57 -8.64 5.55
C TRP A 68 11.58 -9.26 4.59
N HIS A 69 12.36 -10.26 5.03
CA HIS A 69 13.29 -10.99 4.19
C HIS A 69 12.60 -11.91 3.17
N ASP A 70 11.47 -12.54 3.53
CA ASP A 70 10.72 -13.43 2.62
C ASP A 70 10.23 -12.69 1.36
N ILE A 71 9.91 -11.40 1.49
CA ILE A 71 9.50 -10.55 0.37
C ILE A 71 10.66 -9.80 -0.30
N GLN A 72 11.89 -9.96 0.22
CA GLN A 72 13.08 -9.19 -0.15
C GLN A 72 12.95 -7.68 0.11
N GLY A 73 12.18 -7.27 1.12
CA GLY A 73 11.87 -5.86 1.39
C GLY A 73 11.03 -5.20 0.28
N TYR A 74 11.16 -3.88 0.14
CA TYR A 74 10.56 -3.16 -0.98
C TYR A 74 11.37 -3.33 -2.26
N PRO A 75 10.73 -3.40 -3.44
CA PRO A 75 11.44 -3.45 -4.71
C PRO A 75 12.39 -2.25 -4.90
N GLU A 76 13.65 -2.54 -5.20
CA GLU A 76 14.67 -1.56 -5.59
C GLU A 76 14.68 -1.44 -7.11
N LEU A 77 14.03 -0.40 -7.60
CA LEU A 77 13.93 -0.10 -9.02
C LEU A 77 14.64 1.22 -9.29
N ASP A 78 15.34 1.30 -10.42
CA ASP A 78 15.93 2.56 -10.90
C ASP A 78 14.85 3.47 -11.51
N LEU A 79 13.85 3.79 -10.69
CA LEU A 79 12.62 4.50 -11.03
C LEU A 79 12.20 5.36 -9.83
N TYR A 80 11.34 6.33 -10.09
CA TYR A 80 10.71 7.06 -9.01
C TYR A 80 9.86 6.12 -8.15
N SER A 81 10.10 6.17 -6.84
CA SER A 81 9.70 5.16 -5.84
C SER A 81 8.22 5.19 -5.43
N ILE A 82 7.34 5.66 -6.31
CA ILE A 82 5.90 5.64 -6.03
C ILE A 82 5.37 4.20 -6.11
N HIS A 83 4.55 3.82 -5.13
CA HIS A 83 3.94 2.49 -4.95
C HIS A 83 4.86 1.34 -4.50
N ILE A 84 6.18 1.53 -4.31
CA ILE A 84 7.07 0.41 -3.89
C ILE A 84 6.68 -0.17 -2.52
N ASP A 85 6.12 0.68 -1.66
CA ASP A 85 5.55 0.33 -0.38
C ASP A 85 4.34 -0.60 -0.51
N SER A 86 3.44 -0.25 -1.43
CA SER A 86 2.28 -1.06 -1.79
C SER A 86 2.69 -2.39 -2.38
N MET A 87 3.72 -2.40 -3.23
CA MET A 87 4.30 -3.64 -3.78
C MET A 87 4.80 -4.56 -2.66
N GLY A 88 5.50 -4.03 -1.65
CA GLY A 88 5.93 -4.83 -0.49
C GLY A 88 4.76 -5.48 0.27
N LEU A 89 3.70 -4.71 0.54
CA LEU A 89 2.51 -5.24 1.21
C LEU A 89 1.77 -6.29 0.39
N ILE A 90 1.67 -6.09 -0.92
CA ILE A 90 1.10 -7.05 -1.86
C ILE A 90 1.90 -8.35 -1.85
N ALA A 91 3.24 -8.28 -1.89
CA ALA A 91 4.10 -9.45 -1.82
C ALA A 91 3.93 -10.21 -0.50
N ALA A 92 3.84 -9.49 0.62
CA ALA A 92 3.59 -10.11 1.93
C ALA A 92 2.24 -10.83 1.95
N ALA A 93 1.19 -10.17 1.45
CA ALA A 93 -0.15 -10.76 1.36
C ALA A 93 -0.18 -12.00 0.45
N ALA A 94 0.55 -11.98 -0.66
CA ALA A 94 0.68 -13.11 -1.58
C ALA A 94 1.33 -14.34 -0.93
N LEU A 95 2.29 -14.13 -0.01
CA LEU A 95 2.89 -15.20 0.81
C LEU A 95 2.00 -15.64 1.97
N GLY A 96 0.84 -15.01 2.17
CA GLY A 96 -0.12 -15.36 3.21
C GLY A 96 0.05 -14.60 4.53
N TYR A 97 0.97 -13.62 4.59
CA TYR A 97 1.03 -12.69 5.72
C TYR A 97 -0.23 -11.83 5.77
N LYS A 98 -0.68 -11.52 7.00
CA LYS A 98 -1.91 -10.74 7.22
C LYS A 98 -1.55 -9.31 7.57
N GLN A 99 -2.06 -8.36 6.80
CA GLN A 99 -2.03 -6.95 7.19
C GLN A 99 -2.98 -6.71 8.38
N ILE A 100 -2.51 -5.96 9.36
CA ILE A 100 -3.30 -5.48 10.49
C ILE A 100 -3.21 -3.95 10.46
N VAL A 101 -4.32 -3.28 10.17
CA VAL A 101 -4.42 -1.82 10.30
C VAL A 101 -4.82 -1.50 11.72
N PHE A 102 -4.13 -0.63 12.44
CA PHE A 102 -4.54 -0.30 13.81
C PHE A 102 -5.79 0.61 13.83
N ASP A 103 -6.46 0.66 14.97
CA ASP A 103 -7.64 1.51 15.14
C ASP A 103 -7.25 2.99 15.29
N GLU A 104 -8.26 3.87 15.28
CA GLU A 104 -8.06 5.31 15.32
C GLU A 104 -7.29 5.83 16.56
N LYS A 105 -7.18 5.03 17.64
CA LYS A 105 -6.44 5.41 18.85
C LYS A 105 -4.93 5.22 18.71
N ALA A 106 -4.50 4.45 17.73
CA ALA A 106 -3.08 4.23 17.39
C ALA A 106 -2.70 4.98 16.09
N CYS A 107 -3.41 6.06 15.79
CA CYS A 107 -3.18 6.89 14.61
C CYS A 107 -1.81 7.59 14.69
N THR A 108 -1.05 7.54 13.59
CA THR A 108 0.14 8.36 13.38
C THR A 108 -0.20 9.54 12.47
N TYR A 109 0.50 10.67 12.66
CA TYR A 109 0.30 11.88 11.87
C TYR A 109 1.50 12.09 10.96
N HIS A 110 1.24 12.20 9.65
CA HIS A 110 2.22 12.62 8.65
C HIS A 110 2.29 14.16 8.60
N ILE A 111 3.50 14.72 8.55
CA ILE A 111 3.69 16.16 8.35
C ILE A 111 3.61 16.42 6.85
N ASP A 112 2.55 17.11 6.43
CA ASP A 112 2.34 17.44 5.02
C ASP A 112 3.50 18.26 4.43
N HIS A 113 3.79 18.02 3.15
CA HIS A 113 4.84 18.69 2.42
C HIS A 113 4.22 19.56 1.31
N ALA A 114 4.55 20.86 1.32
CA ALA A 114 4.06 21.80 0.32
C ALA A 114 4.45 21.41 -1.12
N ASP A 115 5.64 20.82 -1.29
CA ASP A 115 6.23 20.51 -2.61
C ASP A 115 6.17 19.01 -2.97
N GLY A 116 5.23 18.27 -2.40
CA GLY A 116 5.05 16.84 -2.65
C GLY A 116 4.26 16.50 -3.91
N TRP A 117 4.36 15.23 -4.35
CA TRP A 117 3.53 14.67 -5.44
C TRP A 117 2.02 14.92 -5.24
N ALA A 118 1.55 14.81 -3.99
CA ALA A 118 0.14 15.01 -3.65
C ALA A 118 -0.34 16.44 -3.90
N SER A 119 0.56 17.43 -3.77
CA SER A 119 0.28 18.87 -3.86
C SER A 119 0.28 19.38 -5.31
N MET A 120 0.80 18.60 -6.26
CA MET A 120 0.87 18.97 -7.67
C MET A 120 -0.49 18.92 -8.38
N ASN A 121 -0.72 19.90 -9.26
CA ASN A 121 -1.84 19.88 -10.18
C ASN A 121 -1.64 18.83 -11.31
N PRO A 122 -2.68 18.48 -12.09
CA PRO A 122 -2.56 17.45 -13.13
C PRO A 122 -1.47 17.71 -14.18
N ILE A 123 -1.22 18.96 -14.58
CA ILE A 123 -0.20 19.30 -15.59
C ILE A 123 1.21 19.15 -15.01
N GLU A 124 1.40 19.59 -13.76
CA GLU A 124 2.66 19.39 -13.03
C GLU A 124 2.99 17.91 -12.87
N LYS A 125 1.99 17.07 -12.58
CA LYS A 125 2.15 15.61 -12.50
C LYS A 125 2.62 14.99 -13.82
N VAL A 126 2.13 15.47 -14.97
CA VAL A 126 2.60 15.03 -16.29
C VAL A 126 4.08 15.41 -16.48
N HIS A 127 4.46 16.65 -16.16
CA HIS A 127 5.86 17.08 -16.25
C HIS A 127 6.78 16.35 -15.29
N PHE A 128 6.28 16.03 -14.10
CA PHE A 128 7.00 15.25 -13.10
C PHE A 128 7.35 13.87 -13.65
N TRP A 129 6.36 13.13 -14.16
CA TRP A 129 6.58 11.80 -14.73
C TRP A 129 7.51 11.79 -15.93
N HIS A 130 7.44 12.81 -16.78
CA HIS A 130 8.36 12.95 -17.90
C HIS A 130 9.83 13.07 -17.45
N LYS A 131 10.09 13.70 -16.29
CA LYS A 131 11.44 13.87 -15.73
C LYS A 131 11.87 12.73 -14.81
N LYS A 132 10.93 12.05 -14.19
CA LYS A 132 11.13 11.01 -13.17
C LYS A 132 10.20 9.84 -13.50
N PRO A 133 10.59 8.97 -14.44
CA PRO A 133 9.79 7.80 -14.79
C PRO A 133 9.55 6.92 -13.57
N GLY A 134 8.40 6.26 -13.52
CA GLY A 134 8.13 5.23 -12.54
C GLY A 134 6.88 4.45 -12.90
N ILE A 135 6.44 3.60 -11.98
CA ILE A 135 5.41 2.60 -12.27
C ILE A 135 4.04 3.15 -11.90
N GLY A 136 3.08 3.01 -12.81
CA GLY A 136 1.69 3.35 -12.56
C GLY A 136 0.96 2.26 -11.77
N TRP A 137 -0.08 2.67 -11.03
CA TRP A 137 -0.94 1.75 -10.27
C TRP A 137 -1.62 0.68 -11.14
N ASP A 138 -1.87 0.98 -12.41
CA ASP A 138 -2.41 0.05 -13.40
C ASP A 138 -1.52 -1.20 -13.56
N ILE A 139 -0.19 -1.03 -13.56
CA ILE A 139 0.76 -2.14 -13.61
C ILE A 139 0.91 -2.79 -12.24
N VAL A 140 1.05 -2.00 -11.17
CA VAL A 140 1.19 -2.52 -9.79
C VAL A 140 0.03 -3.43 -9.41
N SER A 141 -1.21 -3.04 -9.73
CA SER A 141 -2.41 -3.81 -9.43
C SER A 141 -2.52 -5.10 -10.24
N GLN A 142 -2.11 -5.09 -11.52
CA GLN A 142 -2.05 -6.30 -12.34
C GLN A 142 -1.02 -7.30 -11.79
N CYS A 143 0.18 -6.82 -11.47
CA CYS A 143 1.19 -7.63 -10.81
C CYS A 143 0.65 -8.17 -9.48
N GLY A 144 0.02 -7.33 -8.66
CA GLY A 144 -0.49 -7.76 -7.37
C GLY A 144 -1.53 -8.86 -7.46
N GLN A 145 -2.46 -8.79 -8.42
CA GLN A 145 -3.39 -9.89 -8.68
C GLN A 145 -2.66 -11.17 -9.08
N TYR A 146 -1.65 -11.07 -9.95
CA TYR A 146 -0.82 -12.21 -10.34
C TYR A 146 -0.10 -12.84 -9.13
N LEU A 147 0.55 -12.03 -8.29
CA LEU A 147 1.25 -12.49 -7.09
C LEU A 147 0.30 -13.21 -6.13
N LEU A 148 -0.87 -12.61 -5.84
CA LEU A 148 -1.91 -13.18 -4.98
C LEU A 148 -2.44 -14.52 -5.52
N GLN A 149 -2.60 -14.64 -6.84
CA GLN A 149 -3.04 -15.88 -7.47
C GLN A 149 -2.00 -17.00 -7.37
N HIS A 150 -0.73 -16.67 -7.63
CA HIS A 150 0.35 -17.65 -7.74
C HIS A 150 1.10 -17.89 -6.42
N LYS A 151 0.75 -17.13 -5.37
CA LYS A 151 1.39 -17.18 -4.05
C LYS A 151 2.91 -16.99 -4.16
N THR A 152 3.32 -15.96 -4.90
CA THR A 152 4.71 -15.64 -5.20
C THR A 152 5.01 -14.17 -4.92
N THR A 153 6.28 -13.81 -4.95
CA THR A 153 6.77 -12.43 -4.82
C THR A 153 7.29 -11.90 -6.15
N TYR A 154 7.73 -10.64 -6.15
CA TYR A 154 8.29 -9.99 -7.34
C TYR A 154 9.64 -10.58 -7.77
N ASN A 155 10.47 -10.99 -6.80
CA ASN A 155 11.84 -11.46 -7.03
C ASN A 155 12.67 -10.52 -7.94
N LEU A 156 12.56 -9.22 -7.70
CA LEU A 156 13.23 -8.17 -8.49
C LEU A 156 14.54 -7.72 -7.86
N ASN A 157 14.68 -7.89 -6.55
CA ASN A 157 15.84 -7.39 -5.82
C ASN A 157 17.04 -8.33 -6.02
N PRO A 158 18.23 -7.79 -6.27
CA PRO A 158 19.42 -8.59 -6.45
C PRO A 158 19.85 -9.24 -5.12
N PRO A 159 20.74 -10.25 -5.13
CA PRO A 159 21.23 -10.86 -3.90
C PRO A 159 21.95 -9.89 -2.95
N ASN A 160 22.47 -8.78 -3.46
CA ASN A 160 23.07 -7.70 -2.68
C ASN A 160 22.10 -6.55 -2.37
N TRP A 161 20.78 -6.82 -2.39
CA TRP A 161 19.71 -5.89 -2.07
C TRP A 161 20.05 -4.96 -0.90
N GLY A 162 19.76 -3.67 -1.06
CA GLY A 162 20.18 -2.64 -0.14
C GLY A 162 21.69 -2.45 -0.16
N PHE A 163 22.31 -2.57 1.01
CA PHE A 163 23.76 -2.44 1.22
C PHE A 163 24.34 -3.72 1.81
N ALA A 164 23.78 -4.88 1.47
CA ALA A 164 24.11 -6.16 2.10
C ALA A 164 25.59 -6.58 1.92
N ASP A 165 26.24 -6.10 0.86
CA ASP A 165 27.65 -6.33 0.54
C ASP A 165 28.57 -5.15 0.91
N THR A 166 28.01 -4.11 1.53
CA THR A 166 28.74 -2.88 1.88
C THR A 166 28.95 -2.80 3.38
N ASP A 167 30.20 -2.67 3.80
CA ASP A 167 30.56 -2.40 5.20
C ASP A 167 30.35 -0.91 5.50
N LEU A 168 29.24 -0.59 6.15
CA LEU A 168 28.90 0.78 6.55
C LEU A 168 29.50 1.08 7.92
N THR A 169 30.35 2.10 7.99
CA THR A 169 30.93 2.54 9.27
C THR A 169 29.86 3.25 10.12
N GLU A 170 29.67 2.79 11.36
CA GLU A 170 28.82 3.49 12.33
C GLU A 170 29.46 4.84 12.69
N ILE A 171 28.72 5.93 12.46
CA ILE A 171 29.12 7.28 12.87
C ILE A 171 28.35 7.61 14.15
N VAL A 172 29.06 7.63 15.29
CA VAL A 172 28.49 8.10 16.56
C VAL A 172 28.66 9.63 16.61
N LEU A 173 27.54 10.35 16.56
CA LEU A 173 27.47 11.82 16.66
C LEU A 173 27.46 12.31 18.11
#